data_AF-A0A7J9FPI7-F1
#
_entry.id   AF-A0A7J9FPI7-F1
#
_cell.length_a   1.000
_cell.length_b   1.000
_cell.length_c   1.000
_cell.angle_alpha   90.00
_cell.angle_beta   90.00
_cell.angle_gamma   90.00
#
_symmetry.space_group_name_H-M   'P 1'
#
loop_
_entity.id
_entity.type
_entity.pdbx_description
1 polymer ?
#
loop_
_entity_poly.entity_id
_entity_poly.type
_entity_poly.pdbx_seq_one_letter_code
_entity_poly.pdbx_strand_id
1 'polypeptide(L)'
;MKRLAVSPMITPEYSEWWVKRINDNVPGPKLEKKIEQMEEEKMNLKLDVDVQKLEAGKLRKGKNKAEEELDSLKTDYKKLRLSMRTVGLGKTSEQWCEEIREERNKADRWERKFQESN
;
A
#
# COMPACT_ATOMS: atom_id res chain seq x y z
N MET A 1 -46.10 49.61 54.26
CA MET A 1 -44.93 49.26 53.43
C MET A 1 -45.13 49.81 52.03
N LYS A 2 -44.37 50.85 51.64
CA LYS A 2 -44.39 51.39 50.27
C LYS A 2 -43.29 50.69 49.47
N ARG A 3 -43.65 50.05 48.35
CA ARG A 3 -42.68 49.44 47.44
C ARG A 3 -41.98 50.56 46.67
N LEU A 4 -40.68 50.73 46.87
CA LEU A 4 -39.85 51.57 46.02
C LEU A 4 -39.60 50.81 44.71
N ALA A 5 -40.24 51.26 43.63
CA ALA A 5 -39.91 50.78 42.30
C ALA A 5 -38.56 51.38 41.90
N VAL A 6 -37.49 50.60 42.10
CA VAL A 6 -36.16 50.94 41.59
C VAL A 6 -36.12 50.51 40.13
N SER A 7 -36.49 51.43 39.23
CA SER A 7 -36.17 51.26 37.82
C SER A 7 -34.66 51.37 37.64
N PRO A 8 -34.00 50.45 36.91
CA PRO A 8 -32.58 50.57 36.60
C PRO A 8 -32.32 51.92 35.93
N MET A 9 -31.46 52.73 36.55
CA MET A 9 -30.96 53.97 35.97
C MET A 9 -29.98 53.59 34.85
N ILE A 10 -30.50 53.21 33.68
CA ILE A 10 -29.69 52.92 32.50
C ILE A 10 -29.15 54.26 32.02
N THR A 11 -27.92 54.59 32.39
CA THR A 11 -27.25 55.77 31.85
C THR A 11 -26.98 55.53 30.36
N PRO A 12 -27.15 56.53 29.49
CA PRO A 12 -26.87 56.41 28.06
C PRO A 12 -25.48 55.83 27.75
N GLU A 13 -24.50 56.16 28.60
CA GLU A 13 -23.13 55.65 28.53
C GLU A 13 -23.03 54.11 28.67
N TYR A 14 -23.84 53.50 29.54
CA TYR A 14 -23.84 52.05 29.72
C TYR A 14 -24.38 51.33 28.48
N SER A 15 -25.47 51.83 27.89
CA SER A 15 -26.02 51.27 26.65
C SER A 15 -25.05 51.39 25.47
N GLU A 16 -24.36 52.52 25.34
CA GLU A 16 -23.36 52.72 24.28
C GLU A 16 -22.16 51.80 24.43
N TRP A 17 -21.65 51.64 25.66
CA TRP A 17 -20.58 50.68 25.97
C TRP A 17 -21.00 49.25 25.63
N TRP A 18 -22.23 48.87 25.95
CA TRP A 18 -22.75 47.53 25.69
C TRP A 18 -22.90 47.24 24.19
N VAL A 19 -23.39 48.21 23.41
CA VAL A 19 -23.51 48.11 21.95
C VAL A 19 -22.15 47.99 21.27
N LYS A 20 -21.16 48.80 21.69
CA LYS A 20 -19.79 48.74 21.16
C LYS A 20 -19.17 47.36 21.37
N ARG A 21 -19.32 46.81 22.57
CA ARG A 21 -18.85 45.46 22.90
C ARG A 21 -19.54 44.37 22.07
N ILE A 22 -20.84 44.50 21.75
CA ILE A 22 -21.49 43.55 20.84
C ILE A 22 -20.87 43.63 19.45
N ASN A 23 -20.74 44.83 18.88
CA ASN A 23 -20.19 44.99 17.54
C ASN A 23 -18.74 44.49 17.43
N ASP A 24 -17.92 44.67 18.46
CA ASP A 24 -16.55 44.17 18.50
C ASP A 24 -16.46 42.62 18.63
N ASN A 25 -17.51 41.95 19.11
CA ASN A 25 -17.61 40.49 19.21
C ASN A 25 -18.19 39.83 17.95
N VAL A 26 -18.75 40.60 17.00
CA VAL A 26 -19.21 40.07 15.72
C VAL A 26 -17.98 39.83 14.84
N PRO A 27 -17.74 38.61 14.36
CA PRO A 27 -16.63 38.33 13.47
C PRO A 27 -16.71 39.22 12.22
N GLY A 28 -15.66 39.99 11.96
CA GLY A 28 -15.61 40.79 10.74
C GLY A 28 -15.50 39.90 9.49
N PRO A 29 -15.83 40.42 8.29
CA PRO A 29 -15.86 39.65 7.04
C PRO A 29 -14.51 39.03 6.65
N LYS A 30 -13.39 39.53 7.18
CA LYS A 30 -12.06 38.93 7.00
C LYS A 30 -11.87 37.65 7.83
N LEU A 31 -12.46 37.58 9.02
CA LEU A 31 -12.44 36.38 9.87
C LEU A 31 -13.35 35.31 9.30
N GLU A 32 -14.54 35.68 8.82
CA GLU A 32 -15.47 34.75 8.17
C GLU A 32 -14.84 34.06 6.96
N LYS A 33 -14.21 34.83 6.05
CA LYS A 33 -13.47 34.26 4.91
C LYS A 33 -12.35 33.30 5.32
N LYS A 34 -11.67 33.59 6.44
CA LYS A 34 -10.62 32.70 6.95
C LYS A 34 -11.20 31.42 7.57
N ILE A 35 -12.36 31.51 8.21
CA ILE A 35 -13.09 30.34 8.72
C ILE A 35 -13.54 29.46 7.56
N GLU A 36 -14.13 30.05 6.51
CA GLU A 36 -14.55 29.34 5.31
C GLU A 36 -13.37 28.61 4.62
N GLN A 37 -12.23 29.29 4.46
CA GLN A 37 -11.01 28.67 3.94
C GLN A 37 -10.53 27.49 4.81
N MET A 38 -10.52 27.65 6.14
CA MET A 38 -10.13 26.56 7.04
C MET A 38 -11.12 25.38 7.00
N GLU A 39 -12.40 25.64 6.80
CA GLU A 39 -13.41 24.58 6.64
C GLU A 39 -13.21 23.82 5.32
N GLU A 40 -12.92 24.52 4.23
CA GLU A 40 -12.57 23.92 2.94
C GLU A 40 -11.30 23.08 3.04
N GLU A 41 -10.22 23.62 3.63
CA GLU A 41 -8.98 22.88 3.88
C GLU A 41 -9.22 21.62 4.72
N LYS A 42 -10.03 21.73 5.78
CA LYS A 42 -10.39 20.58 6.62
C LYS A 42 -11.16 19.51 5.84
N MET A 43 -12.07 19.91 4.95
CA MET A 43 -12.83 18.99 4.10
C MET A 43 -11.90 18.29 3.09
N ASN A 44 -10.98 19.02 2.47
CA ASN A 44 -9.99 18.48 1.55
C ASN A 44 -9.07 17.48 2.25
N LEU A 45 -8.54 17.81 3.42
CA LEU A 45 -7.70 16.89 4.22
C LEU A 45 -8.45 15.61 4.59
N LYS A 46 -9.75 15.70 4.88
CA LYS A 46 -10.57 14.52 5.16
C LYS A 46 -10.69 13.62 3.92
N LEU A 47 -10.89 14.20 2.73
CA LEU A 47 -10.92 13.46 1.48
C LEU A 47 -9.57 12.78 1.19
N ASP A 48 -8.46 13.49 1.36
CA ASP A 48 -7.11 12.93 1.16
C ASP A 48 -6.84 11.73 2.06
N VAL A 49 -7.26 11.80 3.34
CA VAL A 49 -7.15 10.68 4.28
C VAL A 49 -7.94 9.47 3.78
N ASP A 50 -9.14 9.66 3.25
CA ASP A 50 -9.97 8.56 2.76
C ASP A 50 -9.41 7.96 1.45
N VAL A 51 -8.84 8.79 0.57
CA VAL A 51 -8.10 8.32 -0.62
C VAL A 51 -6.89 7.48 -0.20
N GLN A 52 -6.07 7.96 0.73
CA GLN A 52 -4.90 7.22 1.23
C GLN A 52 -5.28 5.88 1.85
N LYS A 53 -6.37 5.83 2.62
CA LYS A 53 -6.90 4.56 3.17
C LYS A 53 -7.31 3.60 2.06
N LEU A 54 -7.97 4.09 1.01
CA LEU A 54 -8.38 3.26 -0.13
C LEU A 54 -7.17 2.69 -0.89
N GLU A 55 -6.17 3.53 -1.15
CA GLU A 55 -4.92 3.13 -1.81
C GLU A 55 -4.15 2.09 -0.98
N ALA A 56 -3.96 2.34 0.31
CA ALA A 56 -3.33 1.39 1.23
C ALA A 56 -4.08 0.05 1.27
N GLY A 57 -5.42 0.08 1.23
CA GLY A 57 -6.25 -1.11 1.13
C GLY A 57 -6.01 -1.91 -0.15
N LYS A 58 -5.91 -1.25 -1.30
CA LYS A 58 -5.58 -1.91 -2.59
C LYS A 58 -4.17 -2.51 -2.58
N LEU A 59 -3.18 -1.76 -2.07
CA LEU A 59 -1.81 -2.24 -1.96
C LEU A 59 -1.69 -3.47 -1.07
N ARG A 60 -2.37 -3.48 0.09
CA ARG A 60 -2.40 -4.67 0.97
C ARG A 60 -3.02 -5.88 0.29
N LYS A 61 -4.12 -5.71 -0.46
CA LYS A 61 -4.74 -6.80 -1.21
C LYS A 61 -3.82 -7.34 -2.30
N GLY A 62 -3.14 -6.47 -3.04
CA GLY A 62 -2.16 -6.87 -4.05
C GLY A 62 -0.98 -7.65 -3.44
N LYS A 63 -0.42 -7.15 -2.34
CA LYS A 63 0.66 -7.82 -1.61
C LYS A 63 0.27 -9.22 -1.15
N ASN A 64 -0.90 -9.39 -0.55
CA ASN A 64 -1.34 -10.68 -0.05
C ASN A 64 -1.48 -11.72 -1.18
N LYS A 65 -1.98 -11.32 -2.36
CA LYS A 65 -2.07 -12.21 -3.53
C LYS A 65 -0.69 -12.66 -4.02
N ALA A 66 0.24 -11.71 -4.15
CA ALA A 66 1.61 -12.02 -4.57
C ALA A 66 2.32 -12.95 -3.57
N GLU A 67 2.03 -12.81 -2.28
CA GLU A 67 2.57 -13.67 -1.22
C GLU A 67 2.00 -15.10 -1.32
N GLU A 68 0.69 -15.25 -1.58
CA GLU A 68 0.07 -16.55 -1.83
C GLU A 68 0.63 -17.24 -3.09
N GLU A 69 0.82 -16.50 -4.18
CA GLU A 69 1.47 -17.00 -5.40
C GLU A 69 2.90 -17.45 -5.14
N LEU A 70 3.66 -16.70 -4.33
CA LEU A 70 5.03 -17.06 -3.94
C LEU A 70 5.06 -18.35 -3.11
N ASP A 71 4.11 -18.52 -2.18
CA ASP A 71 4.01 -19.73 -1.38
C ASP A 71 3.63 -20.95 -2.24
N SER A 72 2.67 -20.80 -3.16
CA SER A 72 2.34 -21.84 -4.14
C SER A 72 3.57 -22.23 -4.95
N LEU A 73 4.26 -21.25 -5.54
CA LEU A 73 5.47 -21.49 -6.34
C LEU A 73 6.58 -22.18 -5.53
N LYS A 74 6.75 -21.78 -4.26
CA LYS A 74 7.70 -22.41 -3.33
C LYS A 74 7.34 -23.86 -3.06
N THR A 75 6.06 -24.20 -2.95
CA THR A 75 5.62 -25.59 -2.80
C THR A 75 5.85 -26.41 -4.06
N ASP A 76 5.55 -25.85 -5.24
CA ASP A 76 5.75 -26.53 -6.52
C ASP A 76 7.24 -26.75 -6.81
N TYR A 77 8.08 -25.76 -6.52
CA TYR A 77 9.53 -25.90 -6.59
C TYR A 77 10.06 -27.04 -5.69
N LYS A 78 9.57 -27.13 -4.44
CA LYS A 78 9.97 -28.22 -3.54
C LYS A 78 9.56 -29.58 -4.10
N LYS A 79 8.34 -29.71 -4.63
CA LYS A 79 7.87 -30.94 -5.28
C LYS A 79 8.74 -31.31 -6.48
N LEU A 80 9.03 -30.34 -7.35
CA LEU A 80 9.91 -30.54 -8.51
C LEU A 80 11.30 -31.00 -8.10
N ARG A 81 11.91 -30.37 -7.09
CA ARG A 81 13.22 -30.77 -6.57
C ARG A 81 13.22 -32.20 -6.03
N LEU A 82 12.13 -32.62 -5.36
CA LEU A 82 11.98 -33.98 -4.85
C LEU A 82 11.75 -34.99 -5.97
N SER A 83 10.95 -34.65 -6.98
CA SER A 83 10.73 -35.52 -8.13
C SER A 83 12.04 -35.73 -8.90
N MET A 84 12.80 -34.68 -9.20
CA MET A 84 14.12 -34.76 -9.85
C MET A 84 15.09 -35.69 -9.09
N ARG A 85 15.10 -35.66 -7.75
CA ARG A 85 15.90 -36.57 -6.94
C ARG A 85 15.44 -38.03 -7.04
N THR A 86 14.14 -38.26 -7.18
CA THR A 86 13.53 -39.60 -7.17
C THR A 86 13.68 -40.31 -8.52
N VAL A 87 13.52 -39.60 -9.65
CA VAL A 87 13.74 -40.17 -10.99
C VAL A 87 15.22 -40.33 -11.37
N GLY A 88 16.15 -40.18 -10.43
CA GLY A 88 17.59 -40.30 -10.69
C GLY A 88 18.18 -39.16 -11.54
N LEU A 89 17.37 -38.12 -11.82
CA LEU A 89 17.77 -36.85 -12.44
C LEU A 89 18.59 -35.96 -11.50
N GLY A 90 18.87 -36.44 -10.28
CA GLY A 90 19.83 -35.85 -9.34
C GLY A 90 21.30 -36.06 -9.73
N LYS A 91 21.59 -36.49 -10.97
CA LYS A 91 22.92 -36.38 -11.56
C LYS A 91 23.29 -34.91 -11.65
N THR A 92 24.49 -34.53 -11.22
CA THR A 92 25.00 -33.16 -11.48
C THR A 92 25.09 -32.96 -13.00
N SER A 93 25.04 -31.71 -13.48
CA SER A 93 25.15 -31.47 -14.94
C SER A 93 26.45 -32.04 -15.52
N GLU A 94 27.51 -32.12 -14.70
CA GLU A 94 28.77 -32.79 -15.04
C GLU A 94 28.59 -34.29 -15.30
N GLN A 95 27.81 -35.00 -14.48
CA GLN A 95 27.53 -36.43 -14.69
C GLN A 95 26.73 -36.65 -15.99
N TRP A 96 25.83 -35.74 -16.34
CA TRP A 96 25.13 -35.78 -17.64
C TRP A 96 26.08 -35.51 -18.83
N CYS A 97 27.00 -34.56 -18.70
CA CYS A 97 28.01 -34.29 -19.73
C CYS A 97 28.97 -35.47 -19.92
N GLU A 98 29.33 -36.18 -18.84
CA GLU A 98 30.17 -37.38 -18.89
C GLU A 98 29.48 -38.51 -19.67
N GLU A 99 28.20 -38.77 -19.38
CA GLU A 99 27.42 -39.83 -20.01
C GLU A 99 27.19 -39.55 -21.51
N ILE A 100 26.91 -38.30 -21.89
CA ILE A 100 26.82 -37.88 -23.31
C ILE A 100 28.16 -38.05 -24.03
N ARG A 101 29.30 -37.77 -23.36
CA ARG A 101 30.63 -38.02 -23.92
C ARG A 101 30.89 -39.50 -24.15
N GLU A 102 30.56 -40.35 -23.17
CA GLU A 102 30.72 -41.80 -23.30
C GLU A 102 29.88 -42.38 -24.44
N GLU A 103 28.64 -41.94 -24.59
CA GLU A 103 27.78 -42.38 -25.70
C GLU A 103 28.29 -41.90 -27.06
N ARG A 104 28.80 -40.66 -27.18
CA ARG A 104 29.49 -40.20 -28.40
C ARG A 104 30.71 -41.06 -28.73
N ASN A 105 31.55 -41.35 -27.74
CA ASN A 105 32.72 -42.21 -27.93
C ASN A 105 32.36 -43.65 -28.33
N LYS A 106 31.20 -44.15 -27.87
CA LYS A 106 30.66 -45.46 -28.31
C LYS A 106 30.19 -45.39 -29.76
N ALA A 107 29.46 -44.35 -30.15
CA ALA A 107 29.02 -44.14 -31.53
C ALA A 107 30.20 -44.05 -32.50
N ASP A 108 31.22 -43.26 -32.17
CA ASP A 108 32.43 -43.11 -32.98
C ASP A 108 33.21 -44.43 -33.12
N ARG A 109 33.21 -45.27 -32.09
CA ARG A 109 33.78 -46.63 -32.17
C ARG A 109 32.99 -47.53 -33.11
N TRP A 110 31.66 -47.44 -33.09
CA TRP A 110 30.82 -48.21 -34.01
C TRP A 110 30.98 -47.75 -35.45
N GLU A 111 31.04 -46.44 -35.69
CA GLU A 111 31.33 -45.86 -37.01
C GLU A 111 32.64 -46.38 -37.58
N ARG A 112 33.72 -46.37 -36.77
CA ARG A 112 35.03 -46.86 -37.20
C ARG A 112 35.01 -48.35 -37.55
N LYS A 113 34.36 -49.18 -36.72
CA LYS A 113 34.18 -50.60 -37.01
C LYS A 113 33.38 -50.85 -38.28
N PHE A 114 32.39 -50.00 -38.57
CA PHE A 114 31.60 -50.08 -39.78
C PHE A 114 32.42 -49.76 -41.03
N GLN A 115 33.25 -48.71 -40.97
CA GLN A 115 34.17 -48.34 -42.05
C GLN A 115 35.29 -49.38 -42.28
N GLU A 116 35.74 -50.06 -41.23
CA GLU A 116 36.76 -51.14 -41.33
C GLU A 116 36.19 -52.47 -41.87
N SER A 117 34.86 -52.61 -41.95
CA SER A 117 34.17 -53.84 -42.39
C SER A 117 33.64 -53.75 -43.84
N ASN A 118 33.88 -52.63 -44.53
CA ASN A 118 33.60 -52.39 -45.96
C ASN A 118 34.90 -52.44 -46.77
#